data_AF-A0A382P5N3-F1
#
_entry.id   AF-A0A382P5N3-F1
#
_cell.length_a   1.000
_cell.length_b   1.000
_cell.length_c   1.000
_cell.angle_alpha   90.00
_cell.angle_beta   90.00
_cell.angle_gamma   90.00
#
_symmetry.space_group_name_H-M   'P 1'
#
loop_
_entity.id
_entity.type
_entity.pdbx_description
1 polymer ?
#
loop_
_entity_poly.entity_id
_entity_poly.type
_entity_poly.pdbx_seq_one_letter_code
_entity_poly.pdbx_strand_id
1 'polypeptide(L)'
;MQEKRWGAFLCDCRSTMNVDSKKIGNPMSLVSVASNPEKEIHAFAKEADQQKLEHVVIGCCAEPSIFEEALQGMNLHFVDLKRNCFSIHPDIEEAHSKALKMIHAEIEVSKIRAKNPVKVNPLQVGNRVVIYTEFPEGLKLASMLKDMGENDTVNVTLCISSEIEGLGDSPLLEQRSSLVSVEGRLGN
;
A
#
# COMPACT_ATOMS: atom_id res chain seq x y z
N MET A 1 8.10 -18.14 16.24
CA MET A 1 7.12 -18.41 15.18
C MET A 1 7.39 -19.80 14.65
N GLN A 2 6.40 -20.69 14.69
CA GLN A 2 6.49 -21.98 14.01
C GLN A 2 6.31 -21.74 12.50
N GLU A 3 7.14 -22.35 11.65
CA GLU A 3 7.07 -22.23 10.18
C GLU A 3 5.70 -22.67 9.63
N LYS A 4 4.99 -23.53 10.37
CA LYS A 4 3.64 -24.02 10.06
C LYS A 4 2.51 -22.98 10.13
N ARG A 5 2.81 -21.70 10.36
CA ARG A 5 1.80 -20.61 10.41
C ARG A 5 1.91 -19.64 9.24
N TRP A 6 2.62 -20.04 8.19
CA TRP A 6 2.81 -19.27 6.96
C TRP A 6 2.10 -19.92 5.78
N GLY A 7 1.38 -19.13 5.01
CA GLY A 7 0.85 -19.51 3.71
C GLY A 7 1.36 -18.61 2.58
N ALA A 8 1.17 -19.05 1.34
CA ALA A 8 1.35 -18.23 0.15
C ALA A 8 0.13 -18.31 -0.76
N PHE A 9 -0.30 -17.14 -1.22
CA PHE A 9 -1.24 -16.99 -2.32
C PHE A 9 -0.50 -16.32 -3.49
N LEU A 10 -0.25 -17.10 -4.54
CA LEU A 10 0.51 -16.68 -5.72
C LEU A 10 -0.42 -16.54 -6.92
N CYS A 11 -0.03 -15.76 -7.92
CA CYS A 11 -0.79 -15.65 -9.17
C CYS A 11 0.06 -16.08 -10.38
N ASP A 12 -0.57 -16.81 -11.29
CA ASP A 12 0.03 -17.22 -12.57
C ASP A 12 -0.19 -16.18 -13.70
N CYS A 13 -0.70 -15.00 -13.35
CA CYS A 13 -1.05 -13.93 -14.29
C CYS A 13 -2.00 -14.39 -15.41
N ARG A 14 -3.08 -15.11 -15.08
CA ARG A 14 -4.03 -15.69 -16.06
C ARG A 14 -3.34 -16.72 -16.96
N SER A 15 -2.55 -17.57 -16.32
CA SER A 15 -1.77 -18.66 -16.93
C SER A 15 -0.71 -18.22 -17.95
N THR A 16 -0.28 -16.95 -17.87
CA THR A 16 0.83 -16.43 -18.69
C THR A 16 2.18 -16.65 -18.04
N MET A 17 2.22 -16.96 -16.74
CA MET A 17 3.41 -17.30 -15.99
C MET A 17 3.33 -18.74 -15.47
N ASN A 18 4.41 -19.50 -15.67
CA ASN A 18 4.50 -20.86 -15.15
C ASN A 18 4.96 -20.83 -13.69
N VAL A 19 4.02 -20.68 -12.77
CA VAL A 19 4.28 -20.63 -11.32
C VAL A 19 4.02 -22.01 -10.71
N ASP A 20 5.07 -22.68 -10.26
CA ASP A 20 5.01 -23.99 -9.62
C ASP A 20 4.98 -23.85 -8.08
N SER A 21 3.81 -24.14 -7.50
CA SER A 21 3.61 -24.11 -6.04
C SER A 21 4.51 -25.07 -5.28
N LYS A 22 4.94 -26.20 -5.87
CA LYS A 22 5.81 -27.17 -5.19
C LYS A 22 7.25 -26.66 -5.10
N LYS A 23 7.71 -25.91 -6.10
CA LYS A 23 9.05 -25.32 -6.12
C LYS A 23 9.19 -24.13 -5.19
N ILE A 24 8.12 -23.36 -5.05
CA ILE A 24 8.09 -22.12 -4.25
C ILE A 24 7.59 -22.39 -2.82
N GLY A 25 6.84 -23.47 -2.64
CA GLY A 25 6.00 -23.68 -1.47
C GLY A 25 6.69 -24.08 -0.18
N ASN A 26 7.95 -24.51 -0.22
CA ASN A 26 8.65 -24.96 0.98
C ASN A 26 9.30 -23.73 1.67
N PRO A 27 8.97 -23.36 2.93
CA PRO A 27 8.38 -24.18 4.02
C PRO A 27 6.93 -23.83 4.43
N MET A 28 6.13 -23.25 3.55
CA MET A 28 4.76 -22.82 3.86
C MET A 28 3.81 -24.01 3.98
N SER A 29 2.86 -23.94 4.92
CA SER A 29 1.90 -25.01 5.17
C SER A 29 0.74 -25.05 4.18
N LEU A 30 0.47 -23.91 3.52
CA LEU A 30 -0.54 -23.76 2.48
C LEU A 30 -0.02 -22.90 1.35
N VAL A 31 -0.12 -23.37 0.11
CA VAL A 31 0.34 -22.64 -1.07
C VAL A 31 -0.70 -22.81 -2.17
N SER A 32 -1.25 -21.70 -2.64
CA SER A 32 -2.16 -21.67 -3.79
C SER A 32 -1.57 -20.84 -4.91
N VAL A 33 -1.88 -21.23 -6.15
CA VAL A 33 -1.57 -20.47 -7.36
C VAL A 33 -2.90 -20.23 -8.07
N ALA A 34 -3.31 -18.97 -8.13
CA ALA A 34 -4.58 -18.56 -8.70
C ALA A 34 -4.41 -17.96 -10.10
N SER A 35 -5.37 -18.25 -10.98
CA SER A 35 -5.50 -17.57 -12.27
C SER A 35 -6.54 -16.45 -12.23
N ASN A 36 -7.48 -16.54 -11.28
CA ASN A 36 -8.51 -15.56 -10.99
C ASN A 36 -8.50 -15.20 -9.48
N PRO A 37 -7.61 -14.29 -9.07
CA PRO A 37 -7.40 -13.99 -7.65
C PRO A 37 -8.67 -13.54 -6.94
N GLU A 38 -9.55 -12.77 -7.62
CA GLU A 38 -10.76 -12.21 -7.03
C GLU A 38 -11.77 -13.29 -6.62
N LYS A 39 -11.79 -14.44 -7.31
CA LYS A 39 -12.68 -15.55 -6.97
C LYS A 39 -12.01 -16.57 -6.05
N GLU A 40 -10.73 -16.83 -6.27
CA GLU A 40 -10.03 -17.94 -5.61
C GLU A 40 -9.54 -17.58 -4.21
N ILE A 41 -9.37 -16.29 -3.91
CA ILE A 41 -8.90 -15.84 -2.59
C ILE A 41 -9.81 -16.26 -1.44
N HIS A 42 -11.13 -16.29 -1.64
CA HIS A 42 -12.07 -16.68 -0.59
C HIS A 42 -11.96 -18.17 -0.22
N ALA A 43 -11.65 -19.03 -1.19
CA ALA A 43 -11.41 -20.44 -0.93
C ALA A 43 -10.09 -20.62 -0.14
N PHE A 44 -9.05 -19.90 -0.53
CA PHE A 44 -7.78 -19.88 0.19
C PHE A 44 -7.94 -19.35 1.61
N ALA A 45 -8.67 -18.24 1.81
CA ALA A 45 -8.90 -17.65 3.13
C ALA A 45 -9.57 -18.62 4.10
N LYS A 46 -10.59 -19.34 3.64
CA LYS A 46 -11.27 -20.37 4.43
C LYS A 46 -10.30 -21.48 4.88
N GLU A 47 -9.40 -21.91 3.99
CA GLU A 47 -8.41 -22.93 4.33
C GLU A 47 -7.32 -22.37 5.26
N ALA A 48 -6.88 -21.13 5.04
CA ALA A 48 -5.93 -20.43 5.87
C ALA A 48 -6.43 -20.29 7.32
N ASP A 49 -7.72 -19.98 7.51
CA ASP A 49 -8.36 -19.94 8.83
C ASP A 49 -8.39 -21.31 9.50
N GLN A 50 -8.74 -22.37 8.75
CA GLN A 50 -8.75 -23.75 9.26
C GLN A 50 -7.36 -24.21 9.71
N GLN A 51 -6.33 -23.82 8.96
CA GLN A 51 -4.93 -24.09 9.28
C GLN A 51 -4.35 -23.12 10.33
N LYS A 52 -5.11 -22.11 10.75
CA LYS A 52 -4.70 -21.08 11.73
C LYS A 52 -3.41 -20.38 11.30
N LEU A 53 -3.35 -19.98 10.03
CA LEU A 53 -2.22 -19.20 9.53
C LEU A 53 -2.22 -17.82 10.18
N GLU A 54 -1.03 -17.31 10.46
CA GLU A 54 -0.83 -15.96 11.01
C GLU A 54 -0.27 -14.99 9.97
N HIS A 55 0.44 -15.53 8.97
CA HIS A 55 1.13 -14.78 7.95
C HIS A 55 0.80 -15.36 6.58
N VAL A 56 0.51 -14.50 5.62
CA VAL A 56 0.28 -14.89 4.22
C VAL A 56 1.14 -14.03 3.31
N VAL A 57 1.93 -14.69 2.47
CA VAL A 57 2.66 -14.05 1.39
C VAL A 57 1.77 -13.94 0.15
N ILE A 58 1.60 -12.72 -0.36
CA ILE A 58 0.81 -12.41 -1.55
C ILE A 58 1.75 -12.15 -2.72
N GLY A 59 1.83 -13.10 -3.64
CA GLY A 59 2.60 -13.04 -4.87
C GLY A 59 1.74 -12.69 -6.08
N CYS A 60 0.87 -11.69 -5.96
CA CYS A 60 -0.12 -11.32 -6.96
C CYS A 60 -0.14 -9.81 -7.23
N CYS A 61 -0.51 -9.41 -8.44
CA CYS A 61 -0.62 -8.01 -8.85
C CYS A 61 -2.06 -7.47 -8.83
N ALA A 62 -3.03 -8.21 -8.28
CA ALA A 62 -4.38 -7.70 -8.06
C ALA A 62 -4.37 -6.62 -6.96
N GLU A 63 -5.48 -5.90 -6.83
CA GLU A 63 -5.60 -4.80 -5.86
C GLU A 63 -5.42 -5.31 -4.41
N PRO A 64 -4.58 -4.66 -3.58
CA PRO A 64 -4.34 -5.08 -2.20
C PRO A 64 -5.61 -5.24 -1.35
N SER A 65 -6.59 -4.36 -1.57
CA SER A 65 -7.88 -4.32 -0.86
C SER A 65 -8.60 -5.67 -0.90
N ILE A 66 -8.57 -6.38 -2.03
CA ILE A 66 -9.21 -7.69 -2.20
C ILE A 66 -8.63 -8.74 -1.23
N PHE A 67 -7.32 -8.67 -0.99
CA PHE A 67 -6.63 -9.59 -0.07
C PHE A 67 -6.84 -9.17 1.38
N GLU A 68 -6.78 -7.86 1.66
CA GLU A 68 -7.01 -7.30 3.00
C GLU A 68 -8.42 -7.59 3.50
N GLU A 69 -9.42 -7.52 2.62
CA GLU A 69 -10.81 -7.88 2.92
C GLU A 69 -11.00 -9.38 3.13
N ALA A 70 -10.35 -10.22 2.32
CA ALA A 70 -10.54 -11.68 2.38
C ALA A 70 -9.75 -12.34 3.53
N LEU A 71 -8.60 -11.80 3.92
CA LEU A 71 -7.67 -12.37 4.91
C LEU A 71 -7.58 -11.52 6.19
N GLN A 72 -8.71 -10.95 6.62
CA GLN A 72 -8.78 -10.13 7.83
C GLN A 72 -8.22 -10.86 9.05
N GLY A 73 -7.38 -10.16 9.82
CA GLY A 73 -6.74 -10.71 11.02
C GLY A 73 -5.43 -11.47 10.77
N MET A 74 -5.01 -11.64 9.51
CA MET A 74 -3.69 -12.16 9.16
C MET A 74 -2.71 -11.04 8.80
N ASN A 75 -1.41 -11.29 8.98
CA ASN A 75 -0.37 -10.39 8.51
C ASN A 75 -0.09 -10.67 7.04
N LEU A 76 -0.36 -9.69 6.18
CA LEU A 76 -0.16 -9.79 4.74
C LEU A 76 1.21 -9.27 4.31
N HIS A 77 1.89 -10.05 3.48
CA HIS A 77 3.24 -9.77 2.99
C HIS A 77 3.23 -9.75 1.47
N PHE A 78 3.17 -8.55 0.88
CA PHE A 78 3.11 -8.39 -0.58
C PHE A 78 4.51 -8.49 -1.20
N VAL A 79 4.67 -9.41 -2.15
CA VAL A 79 5.93 -9.65 -2.87
C VAL A 79 5.65 -9.61 -4.37
N ASP A 80 6.23 -8.63 -5.08
CA ASP A 80 6.07 -8.52 -6.53
C ASP A 80 6.93 -9.55 -7.27
N LEU A 81 6.38 -10.76 -7.42
CA LEU A 81 7.02 -11.84 -8.17
C LEU A 81 6.93 -11.65 -9.69
N LYS A 82 6.00 -10.84 -10.19
CA LYS A 82 5.86 -10.62 -11.63
C LYS A 82 7.02 -9.78 -12.14
N ARG A 83 7.14 -8.54 -11.66
CA ARG A 83 8.11 -7.57 -12.21
C ARG A 83 9.52 -7.85 -11.75
N ASN A 84 9.69 -8.23 -10.48
CA ASN A 84 11.01 -8.42 -9.92
C ASN A 84 11.56 -9.85 -10.07
N CYS A 85 10.79 -10.79 -10.64
CA CYS A 85 11.22 -12.17 -10.79
C CYS A 85 10.85 -12.76 -12.16
N PHE A 86 9.62 -13.21 -12.37
CA PHE A 86 9.25 -13.99 -13.56
C PHE A 86 9.32 -13.22 -14.89
N SER A 87 9.20 -11.88 -14.89
CA SER A 87 9.29 -11.08 -16.11
C SER A 87 10.72 -10.82 -16.59
N ILE A 88 11.72 -10.99 -15.72
CA ILE A 88 13.12 -10.65 -16.01
C ILE A 88 14.02 -11.87 -16.23
N HIS A 89 13.57 -13.05 -15.82
CA HIS A 89 14.31 -14.30 -16.00
C HIS A 89 13.77 -15.05 -17.23
N PRO A 90 14.59 -15.25 -18.28
CA PRO A 90 14.21 -16.08 -19.42
C PRO A 90 14.20 -17.58 -19.06
N ASP A 91 15.04 -18.00 -18.11
CA ASP A 91 15.01 -19.35 -17.54
C ASP A 91 14.00 -19.42 -16.38
N ILE A 92 13.04 -20.33 -16.53
CA ILE A 92 11.99 -20.56 -15.55
C ILE A 92 12.52 -21.15 -14.24
N GLU A 93 13.57 -21.96 -14.26
CA GLU A 93 14.14 -22.52 -13.03
C GLU A 93 14.85 -21.45 -12.20
N GLU A 94 15.54 -20.52 -12.85
CA GLU A 94 16.11 -19.34 -12.19
C GLU A 94 15.02 -18.46 -11.58
N ALA A 95 13.90 -18.27 -12.30
CA ALA A 95 12.75 -17.53 -11.78
C ALA A 95 12.18 -18.19 -10.51
N HIS A 96 11.98 -19.51 -10.51
CA HIS A 96 11.52 -20.22 -9.31
C HIS A 96 12.51 -20.12 -8.14
N SER A 97 13.81 -20.28 -8.42
CA SER A 97 14.87 -20.16 -7.42
C SER A 97 14.90 -18.76 -6.79
N LYS A 98 14.75 -17.71 -7.60
CA LYS A 98 14.69 -16.33 -7.11
C LYS A 98 13.40 -16.05 -6.34
N ALA A 99 12.24 -16.51 -6.83
CA ALA A 99 10.96 -16.35 -6.13
C ALA A 99 11.02 -16.97 -4.73
N LEU A 100 11.56 -18.18 -4.60
CA LEU A 100 11.78 -18.84 -3.32
C LEU A 100 12.66 -17.99 -2.37
N LYS A 101 13.79 -17.47 -2.88
CA LYS A 101 14.69 -16.60 -2.11
C LYS A 101 14.01 -15.31 -1.66
N MET A 102 13.19 -14.69 -2.51
CA MET A 102 12.45 -13.48 -2.16
C MET A 102 11.43 -13.75 -1.05
N ILE A 103 10.72 -14.86 -1.11
CA ILE A 103 9.75 -15.26 -0.09
C ILE A 103 10.46 -15.58 1.23
N HIS A 104 11.57 -16.32 1.19
CA HIS A 104 12.37 -16.57 2.40
C HIS A 104 12.92 -15.28 3.01
N ALA A 105 13.39 -14.34 2.18
CA ALA A 105 13.87 -13.05 2.66
C ALA A 105 12.75 -12.27 3.37
N GLU A 106 11.53 -12.25 2.84
CA GLU A 106 10.39 -11.58 3.48
C GLU A 106 10.00 -12.25 4.81
N ILE A 107 10.01 -13.58 4.85
CA ILE A 107 9.78 -14.35 6.09
C ILE A 107 10.82 -13.97 7.15
N GLU A 108 12.10 -13.92 6.80
CA GLU A 108 13.17 -13.55 7.74
C GLU A 108 13.08 -12.09 8.17
N VAL A 109 12.78 -11.16 7.26
CA VAL A 109 12.55 -9.74 7.58
C VAL A 109 11.38 -9.60 8.56
N SER A 110 10.28 -10.32 8.34
CA SER A 110 9.12 -10.34 9.23
C SER A 110 9.49 -10.85 10.63
N LYS A 111 10.25 -11.95 10.72
CA LYS A 111 10.76 -12.48 12.00
C LYS A 111 11.65 -11.46 12.74
N ILE A 112 12.50 -10.73 12.02
CA ILE A 112 13.37 -9.69 12.61
C ILE A 112 12.53 -8.51 13.12
N ARG A 113 11.55 -8.04 12.35
CA ARG A 113 10.63 -6.95 12.74
C ARG A 113 9.80 -7.33 13.97
N ALA A 114 9.32 -8.56 14.05
CA ALA A 114 8.57 -9.05 15.21
C ALA A 114 9.43 -9.10 16.49
N LYS A 115 10.72 -9.42 16.38
CA LYS A 115 11.67 -9.41 17.51
C LYS A 115 12.11 -8.00 17.91
N ASN A 116 12.18 -7.08 16.96
CA ASN A 116 12.64 -5.71 17.15
C ASN A 116 11.54 -4.75 16.72
N PRO A 117 10.46 -4.61 17.52
CA PRO A 117 9.41 -3.67 17.19
C PRO A 117 9.99 -2.26 17.14
N VAL A 118 9.98 -1.67 15.95
CA VAL A 118 10.34 -0.26 15.80
C VAL A 118 9.22 0.55 16.43
N LYS A 119 9.55 1.44 17.36
CA LYS A 119 8.56 2.37 17.90
C LYS A 119 8.05 3.23 16.75
N VAL A 120 6.81 3.00 16.35
CA VAL A 120 6.10 3.93 15.49
C VAL A 120 5.90 5.19 16.31
N ASN A 121 6.45 6.31 15.85
CA ASN A 121 6.12 7.60 16.40
C ASN A 121 4.84 8.06 15.68
N PRO A 122 3.65 7.97 16.31
CA PRO A 122 2.43 8.42 15.67
C PRO A 122 2.56 9.93 15.42
N LEU A 123 2.68 10.31 14.14
CA LEU A 123 2.68 11.71 13.78
C LEU A 123 1.26 12.24 13.98
N GLN A 124 1.11 13.19 14.88
CA GLN A 124 -0.14 13.93 15.00
C GLN A 124 -0.19 14.93 13.85
N VAL A 125 -1.14 14.73 12.94
CA VAL A 125 -1.43 15.70 11.89
C VAL A 125 -2.45 16.69 12.44
N GLY A 126 -2.06 17.96 12.46
CA GLY A 126 -2.98 19.03 12.82
C GLY A 126 -4.10 19.15 11.79
N ASN A 127 -5.22 19.74 12.20
CA ASN A 127 -6.40 19.88 11.35
C ASN A 127 -6.37 21.12 10.44
N ARG A 128 -5.17 21.64 10.15
CA ARG A 128 -4.96 22.86 9.37
C ARG A 128 -4.32 22.51 8.04
N VAL A 129 -4.92 23.01 6.96
CA VAL A 129 -4.38 22.87 5.61
C VAL A 129 -4.04 24.26 5.09
N VAL A 130 -2.79 24.46 4.68
CA VAL A 130 -2.37 25.70 4.00
C VAL A 130 -2.24 25.41 2.51
N ILE A 131 -2.97 26.14 1.68
CA ILE A 131 -2.85 26.08 0.22
C ILE A 131 -2.22 27.38 -0.24
N TYR A 132 -1.00 27.31 -0.77
CA TYR A 132 -0.41 28.39 -1.54
C TYR A 132 -0.48 28.03 -3.02
N THR A 133 -1.12 28.86 -3.83
CA THR A 133 -1.31 28.57 -5.26
C THR A 133 -1.16 29.81 -6.14
N GLU A 134 -0.62 29.57 -7.33
CA GLU A 134 -0.52 30.54 -8.43
C GLU A 134 -1.45 30.15 -9.59
N PHE A 135 -2.22 29.07 -9.42
CA PHE A 135 -3.09 28.51 -10.45
C PHE A 135 -4.53 28.28 -9.95
N PRO A 136 -5.55 28.32 -10.84
CA PRO A 136 -6.95 28.08 -10.51
C PRO A 136 -7.22 26.72 -9.85
N GLU A 137 -6.40 25.70 -10.11
CA GLU A 137 -6.51 24.37 -9.55
C GLU A 137 -6.40 24.38 -8.01
N GLY A 138 -5.58 25.27 -7.45
CA GLY A 138 -5.48 25.42 -6.00
C GLY A 138 -6.74 26.03 -5.38
N LEU A 139 -7.45 26.90 -6.12
CA LEU A 139 -8.76 27.42 -5.69
C LEU A 139 -9.81 26.31 -5.72
N LYS A 140 -9.79 25.46 -6.75
CA LYS A 140 -10.65 24.29 -6.86
C LYS A 140 -10.41 23.31 -5.69
N LEU A 141 -9.15 23.04 -5.36
CA LEU A 141 -8.77 22.22 -4.21
C LEU A 141 -9.27 22.82 -2.89
N ALA A 142 -9.11 24.14 -2.70
CA ALA A 142 -9.60 24.82 -1.50
C ALA A 142 -11.13 24.69 -1.34
N SER A 143 -11.89 24.80 -2.44
CA SER A 143 -13.34 24.58 -2.42
C SER A 143 -13.69 23.14 -2.04
N MET A 144 -13.04 22.15 -2.67
CA MET A 144 -13.29 20.74 -2.37
C MET A 144 -13.02 20.40 -0.91
N LEU A 145 -11.95 20.94 -0.32
CA LEU A 145 -11.63 20.72 1.10
C LEU A 145 -12.57 21.43 2.06
N LYS A 146 -13.10 22.59 1.67
CA LYS A 146 -14.12 23.32 2.45
C LYS A 146 -15.43 22.54 2.50
N ASP A 147 -15.81 21.91 1.39
CA ASP A 147 -17.04 21.12 1.28
C ASP A 147 -16.96 19.77 2.01
N MET A 148 -15.74 19.22 2.19
CA MET A 148 -15.51 18.03 3.01
C MET A 148 -15.61 18.31 4.53
N GLY A 149 -15.73 19.58 4.92
CA GLY A 149 -15.77 20.05 6.31
C GLY A 149 -17.17 20.09 6.93
N GLU A 150 -18.06 19.14 6.64
CA GLU A 150 -19.43 19.11 7.22
C GLU A 150 -19.47 19.00 8.77
N ASN A 151 -18.32 18.86 9.45
CA ASN A 151 -18.23 18.76 10.91
C ASN A 151 -17.15 19.69 11.55
N ASP A 152 -16.91 20.89 11.00
CA ASP A 152 -16.01 21.92 11.60
C ASP A 152 -14.56 21.47 11.86
N THR A 153 -14.12 20.33 11.33
CA THR A 153 -12.83 19.75 11.71
C THR A 153 -11.67 20.27 10.90
N VAL A 154 -11.81 20.74 9.65
CA VAL A 154 -10.67 21.15 8.80
C VAL A 154 -10.63 22.66 8.66
N ASN A 155 -9.56 23.29 9.16
CA ASN A 155 -9.32 24.72 9.00
C ASN A 155 -8.39 24.96 7.81
N VAL A 156 -8.98 25.32 6.67
CA VAL A 156 -8.26 25.61 5.43
C VAL A 156 -7.86 27.09 5.40
N THR A 157 -6.57 27.37 5.37
CA THR A 157 -6.01 28.69 5.08
C THR A 157 -5.56 28.72 3.63
N LEU A 158 -6.22 29.52 2.80
CA LEU A 158 -5.86 29.73 1.41
C LEU A 158 -5.02 31.01 1.28
N CYS A 159 -3.81 30.86 0.77
CA CYS A 159 -2.90 31.95 0.44
C CYS A 159 -2.79 32.04 -1.08
N ILE A 160 -3.20 33.17 -1.64
CA ILE A 160 -3.17 33.36 -3.09
C ILE A 160 -1.88 34.08 -3.45
N SER A 161 -1.10 33.54 -4.39
CA SER A 161 0.12 34.21 -4.87
C SER A 161 -0.23 35.57 -5.48
N SER A 162 0.66 36.55 -5.32
CA SER A 162 0.54 37.83 -6.00
C SER A 162 0.61 37.71 -7.53
N GLU A 163 1.17 36.62 -8.04
CA GLU A 163 1.45 36.38 -9.46
C GLU A 163 0.32 35.62 -10.19
N ILE A 164 -0.76 35.26 -9.48
CA ILE A 164 -1.86 34.52 -10.09
C ILE A 164 -2.57 35.35 -11.17
N GLU A 165 -2.69 34.76 -12.36
CA GLU A 165 -3.43 35.31 -13.49
C GLU A 165 -4.88 34.77 -13.51
N GLY A 166 -5.82 35.56 -14.05
CA GLY A 166 -7.19 35.09 -14.29
C GLY A 166 -8.20 35.25 -13.14
N LEU A 167 -7.89 35.99 -12.07
CA LEU A 167 -8.84 36.26 -10.98
C LEU A 167 -9.83 37.42 -11.22
N GLY A 168 -9.64 38.24 -12.25
CA GLY A 168 -10.52 39.40 -12.51
C GLY A 168 -10.68 40.31 -11.28
N ASP A 169 -11.85 40.91 -11.07
CA ASP A 169 -12.21 41.71 -9.88
C ASP A 169 -12.69 40.85 -8.70
N SER A 170 -12.12 39.66 -8.53
CA SER A 170 -12.55 38.76 -7.46
C SER A 170 -12.20 39.35 -6.07
N PRO A 171 -13.09 39.24 -5.07
CA PRO A 171 -12.79 39.62 -3.68
C PRO A 171 -11.61 38.83 -3.08
N LEU A 172 -11.18 37.75 -3.73
CA LEU A 172 -9.99 36.98 -3.38
C LEU A 172 -8.67 37.74 -3.63
N LEU A 173 -8.68 38.83 -4.38
CA LEU A 173 -7.50 39.69 -4.56
C LEU A 173 -6.98 40.26 -3.23
N GLU A 174 -7.86 40.50 -2.26
CA GLU A 174 -7.50 40.98 -0.91
C GLU A 174 -6.79 39.90 -0.07
N GLN A 175 -6.85 38.63 -0.50
CA GLN A 175 -6.20 37.49 0.16
C GLN A 175 -4.83 37.15 -0.45
N ARG A 176 -4.31 38.04 -1.32
CA ARG A 176 -2.97 37.92 -1.87
C ARG A 176 -1.94 38.02 -0.75
N SER A 177 -1.05 37.05 -0.71
CA SER A 177 -0.02 36.95 0.31
C SER A 177 1.24 36.34 -0.29
N SER A 178 2.41 36.70 0.25
CA SER A 178 3.66 36.02 -0.06
C SER A 178 3.93 34.97 1.02
N LEU A 179 4.22 33.74 0.59
CA LEU A 179 4.67 32.70 1.51
C LEU A 179 6.12 33.00 1.92
N VAL A 180 6.32 33.44 3.16
CA VAL A 180 7.65 33.80 3.68
C VAL A 180 8.42 32.58 4.18
N SER A 181 7.78 31.72 4.97
CA SER A 181 8.34 30.44 5.44
C SER A 181 7.23 29.47 5.82
N VAL A 182 7.54 28.17 5.78
CA VAL A 182 6.71 27.12 6.39
C VAL A 182 7.52 26.50 7.51
N GLU A 183 7.13 26.81 8.74
CA GLU A 183 7.78 26.26 9.93
C GLU A 183 6.88 25.20 10.56
N GLY A 184 7.46 24.04 10.83
CA GLY A 184 6.75 22.92 11.45
C GLY A 184 7.72 21.92 12.07
N ARG A 185 7.21 21.12 13.01
CA ARG A 185 7.92 19.97 13.57
C ARG A 185 7.21 18.69 13.16
N LEU A 186 8.01 17.69 12.80
CA LEU A 186 7.51 16.33 12.61
C LEU A 186 7.50 15.64 13.98
N GLY A 187 6.31 15.49 14.56
CA GLY A 187 6.13 14.92 15.90
C GLY A 187 6.30 15.95 17.02
N ASN A 188 5.98 15.53 18.26
CA ASN A 188 6.20 16.31 19.48
C ASN A 188 7.67 16.29 19.91
#